data_AF-A0AAD6X0L1-F1
#
_entry.id   AF-A0AAD6X0L1-F1
#
_cell.length_a   1.000
_cell.length_b   1.000
_cell.length_c   1.000
_cell.angle_alpha   90.00
_cell.angle_beta   90.00
_cell.angle_gamma   90.00
#
_symmetry.space_group_name_H-M   'P 1'
#
loop_
_entity.id
_entity.type
_entity.pdbx_description
1 polymer ?
#
loop_
_entity_poly.entity_id
_entity_poly.type
_entity_poly.pdbx_seq_one_letter_code
_entity_poly.pdbx_strand_id
1 'polypeptide(L)'
;MQPRSSLAFKRDPSLLRGWDVVRDAESYDAIIDDKLFLGNLSAAESPQLLNRLGITHVLSVCPDYLKVSENLKHLSLPMLDDEHFDILEHLPTTCQFIQEALNSGGRVLIHCVMGISRSVTVVCAYLMFSQNISTAQAMRLVRARRPRGRPNYNFIRQLQVFSACNHNVSPEAPPYISWKAQQDFDEAHSLRVIDGMPILTGQLFLSFDFPSNRDHASAFLDHLGVTHIVSITPDHIISVAQDVLERHVHKHFIAPYTAKESLLLALPLLCRFVDDALQTNNSRVFLHCMDDLRGGIAICAYLMFSRQIPPAQALEILQDRIPLFDDNPTVLRHLELFEQCQYAPSQRHPLVRAWLSNTPPQVDTSSWIGGLLDKGNWLQTR
;
A
#
# COMPACT_ATOMS: atom_id res chain seq x y z
N MET A 1 -5.38 43.82 7.26
CA MET A 1 -6.03 42.71 8.00
C MET A 1 -7.53 42.77 7.74
N GLN A 2 -8.04 41.84 6.94
CA GLN A 2 -9.47 41.50 6.80
C GLN A 2 -9.56 39.96 6.76
N PRO A 3 -10.56 39.34 7.39
CA PRO A 3 -10.68 37.88 7.42
C PRO A 3 -11.25 37.36 6.09
N ARG A 4 -10.56 36.38 5.48
CA ARG A 4 -11.10 35.62 4.35
C ARG A 4 -12.12 34.60 4.86
N SER A 5 -13.28 34.63 4.22
CA SER A 5 -14.46 33.81 4.44
C SER A 5 -14.19 32.31 4.27
N SER A 6 -14.84 31.51 5.11
CA SER A 6 -14.90 30.05 5.05
C SER A 6 -15.68 29.59 3.81
N LEU A 7 -14.97 28.96 2.86
CA LEU A 7 -15.61 28.16 1.81
C LEU A 7 -16.02 26.82 2.42
N ALA A 8 -17.24 26.76 2.93
CA ALA A 8 -17.90 25.50 3.24
C ALA A 8 -18.09 24.70 1.94
N PHE A 9 -17.31 23.64 1.77
CA PHE A 9 -17.54 22.61 0.77
C PHE A 9 -18.92 21.98 1.04
N LYS A 10 -19.95 22.41 0.30
CA LYS A 10 -21.20 21.66 0.21
C LYS A 10 -20.92 20.37 -0.56
N ARG A 11 -20.78 19.27 0.17
CA ARG A 11 -20.60 17.92 -0.40
C ARG A 11 -21.92 17.44 -1.01
N ASP A 12 -21.87 16.89 -2.21
CA ASP A 12 -23.00 16.33 -2.94
C ASP A 12 -23.53 15.05 -2.24
N PRO A 13 -24.79 15.03 -1.77
CA PRO A 13 -25.39 13.86 -1.09
C PRO A 13 -25.53 12.61 -1.96
N SER A 14 -25.39 12.71 -3.29
CA SER A 14 -25.62 11.59 -4.20
C SER A 14 -24.45 10.60 -4.29
N LEU A 15 -23.23 11.02 -3.92
CA LEU A 15 -22.02 10.19 -3.88
C LEU A 15 -21.87 9.33 -2.61
N LEU A 16 -22.76 9.50 -1.63
CA LEU A 16 -22.67 8.85 -0.31
C LEU A 16 -23.41 7.50 -0.19
N ARG A 17 -24.25 7.13 -1.17
CA ARG A 17 -25.21 6.02 -1.00
C ARG A 17 -24.60 4.61 -0.87
N GLY A 18 -23.32 4.42 -1.19
CA GLY A 18 -22.64 3.12 -1.06
C GLY A 18 -21.79 2.96 0.22
N TRP A 19 -21.26 4.05 0.76
CA TRP A 19 -20.35 4.02 1.92
C TRP A 19 -21.08 4.26 3.25
N ASP A 20 -22.26 4.87 3.21
CA ASP A 20 -23.08 5.09 4.41
C ASP A 20 -23.66 3.77 4.97
N VAL A 21 -23.94 2.77 4.12
CA VAL A 21 -24.47 1.47 4.57
C VAL A 21 -23.47 0.69 5.43
N VAL A 22 -22.17 1.00 5.34
CA VAL A 22 -21.11 0.34 6.12
C VAL A 22 -20.82 1.08 7.44
N ARG A 23 -21.35 2.29 7.65
CA ARG A 23 -21.22 3.01 8.92
C ARG A 23 -22.08 2.43 10.05
N ASP A 24 -23.15 1.70 9.73
CA ASP A 24 -24.19 1.41 10.73
C ASP A 24 -24.01 0.09 11.50
N ALA A 25 -23.22 -0.86 11.03
CA ALA A 25 -23.05 -2.15 11.72
C ALA A 25 -21.85 -2.15 12.67
N GLU A 26 -22.06 -2.62 13.91
CA GLU A 26 -20.97 -2.96 14.84
C GLU A 26 -20.01 -3.94 14.17
N SER A 27 -18.72 -3.60 14.13
CA SER A 27 -17.73 -4.48 13.50
C SER A 27 -16.42 -4.43 14.28
N TYR A 28 -15.94 -5.58 14.71
CA TYR A 28 -14.71 -5.71 15.46
C TYR A 28 -14.10 -7.11 15.25
N ASP A 29 -12.79 -7.22 15.47
CA ASP A 29 -12.07 -8.50 15.44
C ASP A 29 -11.11 -8.55 16.63
N ALA A 30 -10.97 -9.73 17.25
CA ALA A 30 -9.96 -9.96 18.26
C ALA A 30 -8.60 -10.18 17.57
N ILE A 31 -7.64 -9.29 17.82
CA ILE A 31 -6.28 -9.38 17.30
C ILE A 31 -5.41 -10.22 18.25
N ILE A 32 -5.54 -9.98 19.56
CA ILE A 32 -5.01 -10.84 20.61
C ILE A 32 -6.21 -11.33 21.40
N ASP A 33 -6.40 -12.65 21.43
CA ASP A 33 -7.57 -13.29 22.01
C ASP A 33 -7.84 -12.79 23.43
N ASP A 34 -9.10 -12.41 23.68
CA ASP A 34 -9.62 -11.88 24.94
C ASP A 34 -8.92 -10.62 25.50
N LYS A 35 -8.06 -9.96 24.72
CA LYS A 35 -7.20 -8.86 25.21
C LYS A 35 -7.21 -7.61 24.34
N LEU A 36 -7.02 -7.75 23.04
CA LEU A 36 -6.85 -6.62 22.11
C LEU A 36 -7.83 -6.75 20.94
N PHE A 37 -8.72 -5.78 20.83
CA PHE A 37 -9.78 -5.74 19.84
C PHE A 37 -9.57 -4.56 18.88
N LEU A 38 -9.83 -4.78 17.59
CA LEU A 38 -9.79 -3.76 16.56
C LEU A 38 -11.20 -3.56 16.00
N GLY A 39 -11.76 -2.36 16.10
CA GLY A 39 -13.13 -2.05 15.71
C GLY A 39 -13.31 -0.82 14.82
N ASN A 40 -14.57 -0.59 14.44
CA ASN A 40 -15.06 0.65 13.83
C ASN A 40 -15.72 1.57 14.89
N LEU A 41 -16.18 2.75 14.45
CA LEU A 41 -16.83 3.73 15.33
C LEU A 41 -18.08 3.16 16.01
N SER A 42 -18.96 2.51 15.28
CA SER A 42 -20.20 1.93 15.81
C SER A 42 -19.94 0.85 16.87
N ALA A 43 -18.85 0.08 16.74
CA ALA A 43 -18.42 -0.85 17.79
C ALA A 43 -17.96 -0.14 19.06
N ALA A 44 -17.22 0.96 18.93
CA ALA A 44 -16.78 1.76 20.07
C ALA A 44 -17.92 2.54 20.73
N GLU A 45 -18.95 2.89 19.97
CA GLU A 45 -20.12 3.62 20.47
C GLU A 45 -21.19 2.72 21.10
N SER A 46 -20.99 1.40 21.14
CA SER A 46 -21.97 0.43 21.66
C SER A 46 -21.64 0.02 23.11
N PRO A 47 -22.34 0.55 24.14
CA PRO A 47 -22.13 0.13 25.52
C PRO A 47 -22.36 -1.36 25.73
N GLN A 48 -23.33 -1.94 25.01
CA GLN A 48 -23.68 -3.36 25.09
C GLN A 48 -22.51 -4.22 24.62
N LEU A 49 -21.88 -3.85 23.50
CA LEU A 49 -20.71 -4.55 22.99
C LEU A 49 -19.52 -4.42 23.95
N LEU A 50 -19.23 -3.20 24.41
CA LEU A 50 -18.12 -2.93 25.34
C LEU A 50 -18.27 -3.74 26.63
N ASN A 51 -19.48 -3.78 27.21
CA ASN A 51 -19.78 -4.57 28.40
C ASN A 51 -19.66 -6.07 28.13
N ARG A 52 -20.20 -6.56 27.00
CA ARG A 52 -20.14 -7.99 26.62
C ARG A 52 -18.70 -8.48 26.44
N LEU A 53 -17.83 -7.66 25.85
CA LEU A 53 -16.42 -7.97 25.66
C LEU A 53 -15.58 -7.69 26.91
N GLY A 54 -16.14 -7.05 27.94
CA GLY A 54 -15.42 -6.65 29.14
C GLY A 54 -14.34 -5.61 28.87
N ILE A 55 -14.56 -4.71 27.89
CA ILE A 55 -13.60 -3.65 27.55
C ILE A 55 -13.40 -2.74 28.77
N THR A 56 -12.14 -2.50 29.14
CA THR A 56 -11.77 -1.58 30.22
C THR A 56 -11.07 -0.33 29.70
N HIS A 57 -10.50 -0.41 28.50
CA HIS A 57 -9.77 0.67 27.85
C HIS A 57 -10.22 0.87 26.41
N VAL A 58 -10.41 2.12 26.00
CA VAL A 58 -10.71 2.49 24.61
C VAL A 58 -9.60 3.41 24.09
N LEU A 59 -9.10 3.13 22.89
CA LEU A 59 -8.20 4.00 22.15
C LEU A 59 -8.88 4.44 20.85
N SER A 60 -9.26 5.72 20.81
CA SER A 60 -9.89 6.35 19.64
C SER A 60 -8.82 7.07 18.83
N VAL A 61 -8.65 6.66 17.58
CA VAL A 61 -7.71 7.30 16.63
C VAL A 61 -8.45 7.94 15.46
N CYS A 62 -9.48 8.71 15.78
CA CYS A 62 -10.29 9.51 14.86
C CYS A 62 -10.95 10.69 15.59
N PRO A 63 -11.26 11.80 14.91
CA PRO A 63 -11.91 12.96 15.53
C PRO A 63 -13.38 12.72 15.88
N ASP A 64 -14.02 11.71 15.30
CA ASP A 64 -15.48 11.51 15.30
C ASP A 64 -16.06 10.88 16.58
N TYR A 65 -15.24 10.52 17.58
CA TYR A 65 -15.72 9.75 18.73
C TYR A 65 -16.18 10.63 19.90
N LEU A 66 -17.41 10.40 20.35
CA LEU A 66 -17.93 10.94 21.60
C LEU A 66 -17.79 9.90 22.71
N LYS A 67 -17.18 10.28 23.84
CA LYS A 67 -16.93 9.37 24.96
C LYS A 67 -18.25 8.78 25.48
N VAL A 68 -18.39 7.46 25.38
CA VAL A 68 -19.65 6.73 25.70
C VAL A 68 -19.80 6.37 27.18
N SER A 69 -18.71 6.28 27.94
CA SER A 69 -18.76 5.90 29.37
C SER A 69 -17.64 6.53 30.18
N GLU A 70 -17.97 7.04 31.38
CA GLU A 70 -16.98 7.59 32.32
C GLU A 70 -16.12 6.52 33.00
N ASN A 71 -16.63 5.28 33.10
CA ASN A 71 -15.95 4.18 33.80
C ASN A 71 -14.81 3.54 32.98
N LEU A 72 -14.67 3.92 31.71
CA LEU A 72 -13.63 3.41 30.82
C LEU A 72 -12.44 4.36 30.81
N LYS A 73 -11.23 3.79 30.88
CA LYS A 73 -10.01 4.54 30.58
C LYS A 73 -9.97 4.80 29.08
N HIS A 74 -9.89 6.06 28.69
CA HIS A 74 -10.01 6.46 27.30
C HIS A 74 -8.85 7.35 26.90
N LEU A 75 -8.14 6.95 25.85
CA LEU A 75 -7.18 7.78 25.14
C LEU A 75 -7.79 8.16 23.78
N SER A 76 -7.90 9.45 23.52
CA SER A 76 -8.44 9.99 22.27
C SER A 76 -7.38 10.82 21.55
N LEU A 77 -7.08 10.45 20.32
CA LEU A 77 -6.12 11.12 19.45
C LEU A 77 -6.84 11.43 18.12
N PRO A 78 -7.11 12.70 17.80
CA PRO A 78 -7.93 13.09 16.64
C PRO A 78 -7.14 12.99 15.33
N MET A 79 -6.75 11.77 14.95
CA MET A 79 -5.93 11.51 13.77
C MET A 79 -6.75 11.54 12.47
N LEU A 80 -6.22 12.20 11.44
CA LEU A 80 -6.81 12.23 10.10
C LEU A 80 -6.37 10.99 9.30
N ASP A 81 -7.25 10.51 8.42
CA ASP A 81 -6.94 9.41 7.49
C ASP A 81 -6.47 10.03 6.16
N ASP A 82 -5.33 10.70 6.21
CA ASP A 82 -4.79 11.47 5.09
C ASP A 82 -3.39 10.97 4.73
N GLU A 83 -3.03 11.09 3.45
CA GLU A 83 -1.73 10.65 2.94
C GLU A 83 -0.55 11.52 3.41
N HIS A 84 -0.79 12.64 4.11
CA HIS A 84 0.25 13.52 4.66
C HIS A 84 0.24 13.57 6.19
N PHE A 85 -0.72 12.90 6.84
CA PHE A 85 -0.84 12.92 8.29
C PHE A 85 0.33 12.19 8.96
N ASP A 86 0.94 12.85 9.95
CA ASP A 86 2.05 12.32 10.75
C ASP A 86 1.49 11.46 11.89
N ILE A 87 1.22 10.18 11.61
CA ILE A 87 0.77 9.24 12.66
C ILE A 87 1.95 8.76 13.51
N LEU A 88 3.17 8.87 12.99
CA LEU A 88 4.41 8.37 13.57
C LEU A 88 4.69 8.98 14.94
N GLU A 89 4.44 10.28 15.12
CA GLU A 89 4.59 10.98 16.41
C GLU A 89 3.69 10.43 17.52
N HIS A 90 2.56 9.79 17.16
CA HIS A 90 1.61 9.26 18.12
C HIS A 90 1.85 7.80 18.49
N LEU A 91 2.57 7.05 17.66
CA LEU A 91 2.74 5.60 17.82
C LEU A 91 3.32 5.22 19.20
N PRO A 92 4.37 5.88 19.74
CA PRO A 92 4.89 5.56 21.07
C PRO A 92 3.83 5.65 22.17
N THR A 93 3.07 6.75 22.21
CA THR A 93 1.99 6.98 23.18
C THR A 93 0.90 5.91 23.07
N THR A 94 0.51 5.55 21.85
CA THR A 94 -0.49 4.48 21.65
C THR A 94 0.01 3.12 22.13
N CYS A 95 1.28 2.77 21.84
CA CYS A 95 1.88 1.51 22.27
C CYS A 95 1.95 1.43 23.79
N GLN A 96 2.36 2.52 24.45
CA GLN A 96 2.41 2.61 25.91
C GLN A 96 1.02 2.40 26.53
N PHE A 97 0.00 3.09 26.04
CA PHE A 97 -1.37 2.93 26.53
C PHE A 97 -1.87 1.49 26.44
N ILE A 98 -1.62 0.82 25.30
CA ILE A 98 -2.01 -0.58 25.10
C ILE A 98 -1.23 -1.48 26.07
N GLN A 99 0.08 -1.29 26.19
CA GLN A 99 0.92 -2.13 27.05
C GLN A 99 0.55 -2.01 28.53
N GLU A 100 0.32 -0.79 29.02
CA GLU A 100 -0.10 -0.54 30.40
C GLU A 100 -1.46 -1.17 30.70
N ALA A 101 -2.41 -1.02 29.78
CA ALA A 101 -3.73 -1.63 29.91
C ALA A 101 -3.64 -3.16 30.02
N LEU A 102 -2.87 -3.80 29.14
CA LEU A 102 -2.70 -5.25 29.12
C LEU A 102 -1.94 -5.76 30.36
N ASN A 103 -0.92 -5.02 30.82
CA ASN A 103 -0.17 -5.36 32.05
C ASN A 103 -1.08 -5.32 33.30
N SER A 104 -2.11 -4.48 33.30
CA SER A 104 -3.10 -4.42 34.38
C SER A 104 -4.20 -5.49 34.28
N GLY A 105 -4.12 -6.41 33.31
CA GLY A 105 -5.18 -7.40 33.03
C GLY A 105 -6.40 -6.82 32.33
N GLY A 106 -6.27 -5.60 31.77
CA GLY A 106 -7.34 -4.93 31.04
C GLY A 106 -7.56 -5.49 29.64
N ARG A 107 -8.66 -5.04 29.02
CA ARG A 107 -9.04 -5.34 27.64
C ARG A 107 -9.19 -4.05 26.86
N VAL A 108 -8.54 -3.97 25.70
CA VAL A 108 -8.42 -2.74 24.93
C VAL A 108 -9.20 -2.85 23.62
N LEU A 109 -10.08 -1.88 23.35
CA LEU A 109 -10.63 -1.67 22.01
C LEU A 109 -9.91 -0.50 21.34
N ILE A 110 -9.31 -0.74 20.19
CA ILE A 110 -8.71 0.28 19.32
C ILE A 110 -9.63 0.47 18.11
N HIS A 111 -9.99 1.71 17.81
CA HIS A 111 -10.87 1.97 16.67
C HIS A 111 -10.55 3.28 15.95
N CYS A 112 -10.94 3.33 14.69
CA CYS A 112 -11.13 4.56 13.93
C CYS A 112 -12.55 4.52 13.33
N VAL A 113 -12.86 5.40 12.37
CA VAL A 113 -14.20 5.46 11.77
C VAL A 113 -14.65 4.12 11.20
N MET A 114 -13.84 3.54 10.30
CA MET A 114 -14.16 2.27 9.61
C MET A 114 -13.43 1.05 10.18
N GLY A 115 -12.42 1.27 11.02
CA GLY A 115 -11.51 0.22 11.46
C GLY A 115 -10.72 -0.41 10.30
N ILE A 116 -10.26 0.39 9.33
CA ILE A 116 -9.56 -0.08 8.13
C ILE A 116 -8.11 0.43 8.07
N SER A 117 -7.88 1.71 8.35
CA SER A 117 -6.58 2.35 8.15
C SER A 117 -5.91 2.75 9.48
N ARG A 118 -6.23 3.93 10.06
CA ARG A 118 -5.61 4.45 11.30
C ARG A 118 -5.50 3.43 12.45
N SER A 119 -6.60 2.77 12.81
CA SER A 119 -6.58 1.79 13.90
C SER A 119 -5.77 0.53 13.57
N VAL A 120 -5.74 0.11 12.30
CA VAL A 120 -4.88 -0.98 11.83
C VAL A 120 -3.41 -0.58 11.95
N THR A 121 -3.05 0.65 11.57
CA THR A 121 -1.68 1.17 11.75
C THR A 121 -1.24 1.10 13.22
N VAL A 122 -2.07 1.56 14.14
CA VAL A 122 -1.78 1.54 15.58
C VAL A 122 -1.62 0.11 16.12
N VAL A 123 -2.50 -0.80 15.71
CA VAL A 123 -2.39 -2.22 16.07
C VAL A 123 -1.10 -2.82 15.52
N CYS A 124 -0.74 -2.55 14.26
CA CYS A 124 0.51 -3.01 13.68
C CYS A 124 1.72 -2.47 14.45
N ALA A 125 1.74 -1.16 14.78
CA ALA A 125 2.81 -0.56 15.57
C ALA A 125 2.97 -1.26 16.93
N TYR A 126 1.86 -1.56 17.61
CA TYR A 126 1.90 -2.28 18.88
C TYR A 126 2.42 -3.71 18.73
N LEU A 127 2.03 -4.45 17.70
CA LEU A 127 2.55 -5.79 17.45
C LEU A 127 4.05 -5.77 17.14
N MET A 128 4.52 -4.81 16.33
CA MET A 128 5.94 -4.60 16.04
C MET A 128 6.73 -4.31 17.32
N PHE A 129 6.24 -3.37 18.14
CA PHE A 129 6.85 -3.01 19.42
C PHE A 129 6.91 -4.19 20.41
N SER A 130 5.79 -4.90 20.59
CA SER A 130 5.65 -5.93 21.63
C SER A 130 6.28 -7.28 21.25
N GLN A 131 6.38 -7.60 19.96
CA GLN A 131 6.87 -8.89 19.48
C GLN A 131 8.18 -8.78 18.70
N ASN A 132 8.69 -7.57 18.49
CA ASN A 132 9.89 -7.28 17.70
C ASN A 132 9.83 -7.90 16.29
N ILE A 133 8.71 -7.67 15.60
CA ILE A 133 8.43 -8.17 14.25
C ILE A 133 8.40 -7.04 13.22
N SER A 134 8.58 -7.38 11.94
CA SER A 134 8.56 -6.41 10.85
C SER A 134 7.14 -5.87 10.56
N THR A 135 7.06 -4.74 9.86
CA THR A 135 5.79 -4.18 9.37
C THR A 135 4.99 -5.21 8.56
N ALA A 136 5.66 -5.99 7.70
CA ALA A 136 5.01 -7.01 6.88
C ALA A 136 4.46 -8.16 7.74
N GLN A 137 5.22 -8.62 8.73
CA GLN A 137 4.75 -9.64 9.69
C GLN A 137 3.54 -9.14 10.49
N ALA A 138 3.59 -7.91 11.02
CA ALA A 138 2.46 -7.31 11.73
C ALA A 138 1.22 -7.18 10.85
N MET A 139 1.38 -6.71 9.61
CA MET A 139 0.30 -6.63 8.62
C MET A 139 -0.31 -8.01 8.31
N ARG A 140 0.51 -9.07 8.18
CA ARG A 140 0.02 -10.44 8.00
C ARG A 140 -0.82 -10.91 9.19
N LEU A 141 -0.34 -10.69 10.42
CA LEU A 141 -1.09 -11.05 11.64
C LEU A 141 -2.43 -10.33 11.73
N VAL A 142 -2.47 -9.02 11.45
CA VAL A 142 -3.71 -8.25 11.48
C VAL A 142 -4.66 -8.68 10.37
N ARG A 143 -4.19 -8.86 9.13
CA ARG A 143 -5.05 -9.26 8.00
C ARG A 143 -5.59 -10.69 8.15
N ALA A 144 -4.88 -11.58 8.85
CA ALA A 144 -5.37 -12.92 9.17
C ALA A 144 -6.62 -12.89 10.08
N ARG A 145 -6.74 -11.88 10.95
CA ARG A 145 -7.92 -11.67 11.82
C ARG A 145 -8.93 -10.71 11.22
N ARG A 146 -8.47 -9.71 10.47
CA ARG A 146 -9.28 -8.65 9.85
C ARG A 146 -8.89 -8.43 8.38
N PRO A 147 -9.42 -9.23 7.44
CA PRO A 147 -8.99 -9.22 6.03
C PRO A 147 -9.12 -7.86 5.32
N ARG A 148 -10.05 -7.02 5.77
CA ARG A 148 -10.26 -5.65 5.27
C ARG A 148 -9.26 -4.60 5.82
N GLY A 149 -8.36 -4.99 6.71
CA GLY A 149 -7.36 -4.10 7.27
C GLY A 149 -6.37 -3.64 6.20
N ARG A 150 -6.38 -2.35 5.89
CA ARG A 150 -5.62 -1.74 4.80
C ARG A 150 -5.31 -0.28 5.14
N PRO A 151 -4.22 -0.01 5.90
CA PRO A 151 -3.67 1.32 6.07
C PRO A 151 -3.45 2.01 4.73
N ASN A 152 -3.46 3.34 4.73
CA ASN A 152 -2.91 4.08 3.59
C ASN A 152 -1.39 3.84 3.49
N TYR A 153 -0.81 4.12 2.31
CA TYR A 153 0.60 3.86 2.06
C TYR A 153 1.54 4.73 2.89
N ASN A 154 1.16 5.97 3.23
CA ASN A 154 1.96 6.81 4.13
C ASN A 154 2.10 6.17 5.51
N PHE A 155 1.02 5.61 6.06
CA PHE A 155 1.05 4.93 7.34
C PHE A 155 1.91 3.67 7.32
N ILE A 156 1.91 2.91 6.23
CA ILE A 156 2.83 1.77 6.08
C ILE A 156 4.29 2.22 6.08
N ARG A 157 4.60 3.29 5.34
CA ARG A 157 5.95 3.89 5.32
C ARG A 157 6.35 4.38 6.71
N GLN A 158 5.45 5.04 7.42
CA GLN A 158 5.66 5.48 8.80
C GLN A 158 5.90 4.30 9.75
N LEU A 159 5.23 3.14 9.58
CA LEU A 159 5.55 1.93 10.35
C LEU A 159 6.99 1.43 10.09
N GLN A 160 7.47 1.51 8.85
CA GLN A 160 8.87 1.16 8.54
C GLN A 160 9.84 2.12 9.24
N VAL A 161 9.52 3.42 9.27
CA VAL A 161 10.31 4.42 10.02
C VAL A 161 10.24 4.17 11.52
N PHE A 162 9.07 3.80 12.05
CA PHE A 162 8.90 3.41 13.44
C PHE A 162 9.83 2.25 13.83
N SER A 163 9.93 1.23 12.98
CA SER A 163 10.90 0.14 13.15
C SER A 163 12.35 0.64 13.10
N ALA A 164 12.70 1.50 12.13
CA ALA A 164 14.03 2.07 12.01
C ALA A 164 14.44 2.97 13.20
N CYS A 165 13.48 3.57 13.89
CA CYS A 165 13.67 4.31 15.13
C CYS A 165 13.69 3.39 16.39
N ASN A 166 13.79 2.06 16.23
CA ASN A 166 13.69 1.10 17.33
C ASN A 166 12.42 1.28 18.18
N HIS A 167 11.31 1.65 17.53
CA HIS A 167 10.01 1.92 18.16
C HIS A 167 10.01 3.12 19.14
N ASN A 168 11.08 3.92 19.17
CA ASN A 168 11.19 5.12 19.98
C ASN A 168 11.44 6.33 19.08
N VAL A 169 10.35 6.89 18.57
CA VAL A 169 10.39 8.03 17.65
C VAL A 169 10.78 9.29 18.40
N SER A 170 11.75 10.04 17.85
CA SER A 170 11.99 11.43 18.23
C SER A 170 12.23 12.28 16.98
N PRO A 171 11.89 13.58 17.00
CA PRO A 171 12.16 14.50 15.89
C PRO A 171 13.64 14.59 15.49
N GLU A 172 14.55 14.26 16.41
CA GLU A 172 15.99 14.26 16.22
C GLU A 172 16.52 12.95 15.64
N ALA A 173 15.70 11.90 15.56
CA ALA A 173 16.14 10.60 15.04
C ALA A 173 16.40 10.69 13.52
N PRO A 174 17.58 10.24 13.03
CA PRO A 174 17.89 10.31 11.60
C PRO A 174 16.84 9.68 10.66
N PRO A 175 16.23 8.52 10.99
CA PRO A 175 15.16 7.96 10.15
C PRO A 175 13.92 8.87 10.07
N TYR A 176 13.55 9.52 11.18
CA TYR A 176 12.43 10.47 11.23
C TYR A 176 12.71 11.71 10.37
N ILE A 177 13.89 12.32 10.54
CA ILE A 177 14.32 13.48 9.76
C ILE A 177 14.31 13.17 8.26
N SER A 178 14.89 12.03 7.87
CA SER A 178 14.94 11.60 6.46
C SER A 178 13.54 11.34 5.90
N TRP A 179 12.65 10.73 6.69
CA TRP A 179 11.27 10.50 6.27
C TRP A 179 10.52 11.82 6.08
N LYS A 180 10.63 12.74 7.04
CA LYS A 180 9.93 14.01 7.00
C LYS A 180 10.36 14.86 5.80
N ALA A 181 11.66 14.98 5.57
CA ALA A 181 12.20 15.68 4.41
C ALA A 181 11.70 15.10 3.08
N GLN A 182 11.60 13.77 2.99
CA GLN A 182 11.05 13.11 1.80
C GLN A 182 9.53 13.33 1.69
N GLN A 183 8.76 13.30 2.78
CA GLN A 183 7.33 13.63 2.71
C GLN A 183 7.11 15.06 2.23
N ASP A 184 7.88 16.02 2.72
CA ASP A 184 7.80 17.43 2.28
C ASP A 184 8.14 17.57 0.79
N PHE A 185 9.12 16.79 0.29
CA PHE A 185 9.45 16.72 -1.14
C PHE A 185 8.30 16.12 -1.95
N ASP A 186 7.72 15.01 -1.48
CA ASP A 186 6.60 14.32 -2.13
C ASP A 186 5.40 15.27 -2.27
N GLU A 187 5.04 15.97 -1.20
CA GLU A 187 3.94 16.94 -1.18
C GLU A 187 4.21 18.12 -2.14
N ALA A 188 5.42 18.69 -2.11
CA ALA A 188 5.80 19.81 -2.98
C ALA A 188 5.72 19.48 -4.48
N HIS A 189 5.89 18.20 -4.84
CA HIS A 189 5.86 17.73 -6.22
C HIS A 189 4.59 16.91 -6.55
N SER A 190 3.63 16.84 -5.62
CA SER A 190 2.39 16.07 -5.77
C SER A 190 2.64 14.60 -6.12
N LEU A 191 3.64 13.99 -5.49
CA LEU A 191 3.99 12.57 -5.63
C LEU A 191 3.17 11.73 -4.65
N ARG A 192 2.87 10.48 -5.02
CA ARG A 192 2.25 9.53 -4.09
C ARG A 192 3.34 8.80 -3.34
N VAL A 193 3.05 8.38 -2.10
CA VAL A 193 4.02 7.69 -1.23
C VAL A 193 4.56 6.39 -1.85
N ILE A 194 3.79 5.73 -2.72
CA ILE A 194 4.22 4.50 -3.41
C ILE A 194 5.21 4.75 -4.54
N ASP A 195 5.37 5.99 -4.97
CA ASP A 195 6.17 6.31 -6.14
C ASP A 195 7.65 6.23 -5.78
N GLY A 196 8.37 5.31 -6.43
CA GLY A 196 9.81 5.15 -6.19
C GLY A 196 10.13 4.35 -4.92
N MET A 197 9.29 3.38 -4.56
CA MET A 197 9.61 2.46 -3.47
C MET A 197 10.83 1.59 -3.82
N PRO A 198 11.92 1.62 -3.02
CA PRO A 198 13.09 0.80 -3.28
C PRO A 198 12.81 -0.67 -2.95
N ILE A 199 12.83 -1.52 -3.96
CA ILE A 199 12.70 -2.98 -3.81
C ILE A 199 14.06 -3.57 -3.43
N LEU A 200 15.08 -3.29 -4.24
CA LEU A 200 16.47 -3.62 -3.95
C LEU A 200 17.16 -2.37 -3.46
N THR A 201 17.81 -2.47 -2.30
CA THR A 201 18.39 -1.35 -1.53
C THR A 201 19.08 -0.32 -2.43
N GLY A 202 18.37 0.77 -2.73
CA GLY A 202 18.86 1.93 -3.49
C GLY A 202 19.16 1.68 -4.97
N GLN A 203 18.77 0.55 -5.56
CA GLN A 203 19.14 0.18 -6.93
C GLN A 203 17.95 -0.14 -7.85
N LEU A 204 16.88 -0.75 -7.33
CA LEU A 204 15.69 -1.07 -8.10
C LEU A 204 14.46 -0.46 -7.44
N PHE A 205 13.78 0.41 -8.17
CA PHE A 205 12.60 1.14 -7.71
C PHE A 205 11.38 0.66 -8.47
N LEU A 206 10.26 0.50 -7.77
CA LEU A 206 8.95 0.19 -8.36
C LEU A 206 8.02 1.38 -8.17
N SER A 207 7.28 1.73 -9.21
CA SER A 207 6.27 2.79 -9.17
C SER A 207 5.03 2.39 -9.95
N PHE A 208 3.86 2.60 -9.36
CA PHE A 208 2.57 2.36 -10.00
C PHE A 208 1.91 3.64 -10.50
N ASP A 209 2.41 4.79 -10.06
CA ASP A 209 2.06 6.09 -10.61
C ASP A 209 3.31 6.75 -11.21
N PHE A 210 3.09 7.83 -11.95
CA PHE A 210 4.16 8.67 -12.45
C PHE A 210 3.66 10.12 -12.59
N PRO A 211 4.47 11.14 -12.25
CA PRO A 211 3.99 12.52 -12.28
C PRO A 211 3.50 12.91 -13.68
N SER A 212 2.32 13.53 -13.75
CA SER A 212 1.73 14.01 -15.00
C SER A 212 2.33 15.33 -15.50
N ASN A 213 2.97 16.08 -14.60
CA ASN A 213 3.73 17.28 -14.94
C ASN A 213 5.17 16.90 -15.30
N ARG A 214 5.66 17.38 -16.45
CA ARG A 214 7.01 17.12 -16.96
C ARG A 214 8.12 17.51 -15.99
N ASP A 215 8.03 18.68 -15.38
CA ASP A 215 9.09 19.19 -14.49
C ASP A 215 9.12 18.40 -13.18
N HIS A 216 7.95 18.00 -12.68
CA HIS A 216 7.85 17.11 -11.52
C HIS A 216 8.38 15.71 -11.84
N ALA A 217 8.06 15.17 -13.02
CA ALA A 217 8.59 13.89 -13.51
C ALA A 217 10.12 13.91 -13.61
N SER A 218 10.68 14.99 -14.15
CA SER A 218 12.12 15.22 -14.21
C SER A 218 12.73 15.25 -12.81
N ALA A 219 12.22 16.11 -11.93
CA ALA A 219 12.73 16.27 -10.57
C ALA A 219 12.65 14.97 -9.76
N PHE A 220 11.59 14.19 -9.95
CA PHE A 220 11.41 12.90 -9.30
C PHE A 220 12.46 11.87 -9.73
N LEU A 221 12.69 11.71 -11.04
CA LEU A 221 13.72 10.79 -11.56
C LEU A 221 15.13 11.23 -11.16
N ASP A 222 15.41 12.55 -11.20
CA ASP A 222 16.68 13.13 -10.78
C ASP A 222 16.92 12.93 -9.27
N HIS A 223 15.90 13.10 -8.43
CA HIS A 223 15.94 12.86 -6.98
C HIS A 223 16.26 11.40 -6.65
N LEU A 224 15.67 10.46 -7.38
CA LEU A 224 15.98 9.04 -7.25
C LEU A 224 17.34 8.67 -7.86
N GLY A 225 17.95 9.55 -8.65
CA GLY A 225 19.22 9.30 -9.36
C GLY A 225 19.10 8.19 -10.39
N VAL A 226 17.94 8.06 -11.04
CA VAL A 226 17.63 7.00 -12.00
C VAL A 226 18.57 7.10 -13.19
N THR A 227 19.07 5.95 -13.66
CA THR A 227 19.88 5.86 -14.89
C THR A 227 19.17 5.08 -15.98
N HIS A 228 18.38 4.08 -15.59
CA HIS A 228 17.64 3.20 -16.48
C HIS A 228 16.16 3.19 -16.15
N ILE A 229 15.32 3.21 -17.18
CA ILE A 229 13.87 3.19 -17.02
C ILE A 229 13.31 1.98 -17.74
N VAL A 230 12.47 1.22 -17.04
CA VAL A 230 11.66 0.14 -17.59
C VAL A 230 10.21 0.57 -17.50
N SER A 231 9.50 0.65 -18.62
CA SER A 231 8.04 0.83 -18.60
C SER A 231 7.33 -0.36 -19.22
N ILE A 232 6.18 -0.74 -18.65
CA ILE A 232 5.35 -1.86 -19.10
C ILE A 232 3.93 -1.37 -19.34
N THR A 233 3.32 -1.72 -20.47
CA THR A 233 1.91 -1.40 -20.74
C THR A 233 0.99 -1.92 -19.60
N PRO A 234 0.00 -1.14 -19.14
CA PRO A 234 -0.27 0.25 -19.47
C PRO A 234 0.73 1.19 -18.78
N ASP A 235 1.16 2.22 -19.52
CA ASP A 235 2.02 3.30 -19.03
C ASP A 235 1.57 4.64 -19.61
N HIS A 236 1.86 5.72 -18.88
CA HIS A 236 1.70 7.09 -19.37
C HIS A 236 3.02 7.85 -19.44
N ILE A 237 4.12 7.28 -18.95
CA ILE A 237 5.44 7.94 -18.92
C ILE A 237 5.90 8.38 -20.30
N ILE A 238 5.63 7.58 -21.35
CA ILE A 238 5.98 7.91 -22.74
C ILE A 238 5.24 9.17 -23.21
N SER A 239 3.97 9.31 -22.83
CA SER A 239 3.13 10.43 -23.26
C SER A 239 3.44 11.75 -22.53
N VAL A 240 3.93 11.66 -21.29
CA VAL A 240 4.17 12.83 -20.43
C VAL A 240 5.58 13.38 -20.58
N ALA A 241 6.57 12.52 -20.77
CA ALA A 241 7.95 12.87 -20.48
C ALA A 241 8.92 12.31 -21.54
N GLN A 242 8.54 12.31 -22.82
CA GLN A 242 9.35 11.72 -23.90
C GLN A 242 10.78 12.28 -23.93
N ASP A 243 10.95 13.59 -23.77
CA ASP A 243 12.25 14.26 -23.73
C ASP A 243 13.02 13.99 -22.42
N VAL A 244 12.31 13.74 -21.32
CA VAL A 244 12.92 13.31 -20.05
C VAL A 244 13.46 11.89 -20.19
N LEU A 245 12.74 11.01 -20.88
CA LEU A 245 13.16 9.64 -21.15
C LEU A 245 14.44 9.58 -22.00
N GLU A 246 14.66 10.54 -22.91
CA GLU A 246 15.88 10.62 -23.72
C GLU A 246 17.16 10.85 -22.89
N ARG A 247 17.03 11.37 -21.66
CA ARG A 247 18.17 11.52 -20.72
C ARG A 247 18.56 10.20 -20.04
N HIS A 248 17.75 9.15 -20.19
CA HIS A 248 17.88 7.89 -19.49
C HIS A 248 17.99 6.72 -20.49
N VAL A 249 18.53 5.59 -20.05
CA VAL A 249 18.45 4.36 -20.83
C VAL A 249 17.05 3.78 -20.65
N HIS A 250 16.13 4.10 -21.55
CA HIS A 250 14.73 3.67 -21.46
C HIS A 250 14.43 2.44 -22.34
N LYS A 251 13.72 1.47 -21.76
CA LYS A 251 13.13 0.34 -22.49
C LYS A 251 11.65 0.20 -22.15
N HIS A 252 10.80 0.32 -23.18
CA HIS A 252 9.38 0.00 -23.08
C HIS A 252 9.09 -1.45 -23.47
N PHE A 253 8.29 -2.15 -22.66
CA PHE A 253 7.81 -3.50 -22.89
C PHE A 253 6.30 -3.48 -23.17
N ILE A 254 5.96 -3.79 -24.43
CA ILE A 254 4.57 -3.83 -24.90
C ILE A 254 3.92 -5.13 -24.42
N ALA A 255 2.93 -5.01 -23.55
CA ALA A 255 2.20 -6.15 -22.98
C ALA A 255 0.68 -5.86 -22.97
N PRO A 256 -0.05 -5.95 -24.09
CA PRO A 256 -1.47 -5.57 -24.12
C PRO A 256 -2.35 -6.54 -23.33
N TYR A 257 -3.41 -6.04 -22.68
CA TYR A 257 -4.42 -6.88 -22.00
C TYR A 257 -5.18 -7.81 -22.95
N THR A 258 -5.25 -7.45 -24.24
CA THR A 258 -5.91 -8.27 -25.26
C THR A 258 -5.25 -9.63 -25.46
N ALA A 259 -4.00 -9.80 -25.04
CA ALA A 259 -3.26 -11.06 -25.06
C ALA A 259 -2.80 -11.42 -23.66
N LYS A 260 -3.38 -12.48 -23.08
CA LYS A 260 -3.17 -12.89 -21.69
C LYS A 260 -1.70 -13.21 -21.39
N GLU A 261 -1.00 -13.81 -22.33
CA GLU A 261 0.41 -14.20 -22.22
C GLU A 261 1.39 -13.05 -22.45
N SER A 262 0.93 -11.87 -22.87
CA SER A 262 1.81 -10.79 -23.34
C SER A 262 2.87 -10.37 -22.31
N LEU A 263 2.47 -10.19 -21.05
CA LEU A 263 3.41 -9.88 -19.98
C LEU A 263 4.41 -11.03 -19.77
N LEU A 264 3.91 -12.27 -19.66
CA LEU A 264 4.73 -13.47 -19.46
C LEU A 264 5.82 -13.59 -20.54
N LEU A 265 5.49 -13.31 -21.80
CA LEU A 265 6.43 -13.35 -22.91
C LEU A 265 7.45 -12.20 -22.90
N ALA A 266 7.13 -11.07 -22.27
CA ALA A 266 8.04 -9.94 -22.12
C ALA A 266 9.07 -10.13 -20.99
N LEU A 267 8.74 -10.93 -19.97
CA LEU A 267 9.57 -11.13 -18.76
C LEU A 267 11.04 -11.52 -19.04
N PRO A 268 11.38 -12.43 -19.98
CA PRO A 268 12.79 -12.79 -20.21
C PRO A 268 13.67 -11.62 -20.63
N LEU A 269 13.16 -10.78 -21.53
CA LEU A 269 13.89 -9.60 -22.01
C LEU A 269 13.93 -8.51 -20.95
N LEU A 270 12.85 -8.35 -20.19
CA LEU A 270 12.79 -7.43 -19.05
C LEU A 270 13.84 -7.81 -18.00
N CYS A 271 13.86 -9.07 -17.58
CA CYS A 271 14.80 -9.54 -16.57
C CYS A 271 16.25 -9.33 -17.01
N ARG A 272 16.59 -9.64 -18.26
CA ARG A 272 17.94 -9.39 -18.80
C ARG A 272 18.30 -7.91 -18.82
N PHE A 273 17.39 -7.05 -19.29
CA PHE A 273 17.65 -5.61 -19.31
C PHE A 273 17.90 -5.05 -17.90
N VAL A 274 17.08 -5.46 -16.92
CA VAL A 274 17.26 -5.05 -15.52
C VAL A 274 18.58 -5.60 -14.97
N ASP A 275 18.93 -6.85 -15.27
CA ASP A 275 20.17 -7.46 -14.80
C ASP A 275 21.41 -6.75 -15.38
N ASP A 276 21.45 -6.54 -16.70
CA ASP A 276 22.54 -5.84 -17.39
C ASP A 276 22.72 -4.41 -16.82
N ALA A 277 21.61 -3.71 -16.58
CA ALA A 277 21.63 -2.38 -15.97
C ALA A 277 22.22 -2.43 -14.55
N LEU A 278 21.78 -3.37 -13.70
CA LEU A 278 22.22 -3.47 -12.31
C LEU A 278 23.65 -3.99 -12.12
N GLN A 279 24.22 -4.66 -13.13
CA GLN A 279 25.65 -5.00 -13.16
C GLN A 279 26.54 -3.78 -13.43
N THR A 280 25.97 -2.67 -13.92
CA THR A 280 26.72 -1.45 -14.21
C THR A 280 26.86 -0.60 -12.93
N ASN A 281 28.09 -0.20 -12.59
CA ASN A 281 28.36 0.58 -11.38
C ASN A 281 27.48 1.85 -11.30
N ASN A 282 26.94 2.10 -10.11
CA ASN A 282 26.07 3.25 -9.79
C ASN A 282 24.75 3.31 -10.57
N SER A 283 24.35 2.25 -11.28
CA SER A 283 23.07 2.25 -11.97
C SER A 283 21.90 2.08 -11.00
N ARG A 284 20.82 2.79 -11.33
CA ARG A 284 19.54 2.77 -10.62
C ARG A 284 18.44 2.58 -11.64
N VAL A 285 17.69 1.50 -11.48
CA VAL A 285 16.62 1.09 -12.39
C VAL A 285 15.29 1.50 -11.79
N PHE A 286 14.50 2.25 -12.56
CA PHE A 286 13.13 2.60 -12.24
C PHE A 286 12.17 1.79 -13.10
N LEU A 287 11.39 0.91 -12.48
CA LEU A 287 10.35 0.12 -13.13
C LEU A 287 8.99 0.76 -12.89
N HIS A 288 8.31 1.10 -13.98
CA HIS A 288 6.97 1.70 -13.97
C HIS A 288 5.95 0.83 -14.71
N CYS A 289 4.81 0.63 -14.07
CA CYS A 289 3.61 0.05 -14.68
C CYS A 289 2.38 0.56 -13.93
N MET A 290 1.35 1.06 -14.63
CA MET A 290 0.15 1.55 -13.96
C MET A 290 -0.72 0.45 -13.34
N ASP A 291 -0.35 -0.81 -13.54
CA ASP A 291 -1.01 -1.99 -12.98
C ASP A 291 -0.11 -2.61 -11.91
N ASP A 292 -0.56 -2.52 -10.65
CA ASP A 292 0.13 -3.04 -9.49
C ASP A 292 0.57 -4.50 -9.69
N LEU A 293 -0.35 -5.35 -10.16
CA LEU A 293 -0.09 -6.79 -10.32
C LEU A 293 0.99 -7.05 -11.36
N ARG A 294 0.95 -6.34 -12.50
CA ARG A 294 1.94 -6.49 -13.56
C ARG A 294 3.32 -6.00 -13.15
N GLY A 295 3.39 -4.84 -12.48
CA GLY A 295 4.63 -4.32 -11.93
C GLY A 295 5.24 -5.27 -10.90
N GLY A 296 4.42 -5.82 -9.99
CA GLY A 296 4.86 -6.81 -9.01
C GLY A 296 5.30 -8.14 -9.62
N ILE A 297 4.60 -8.64 -10.65
CA ILE A 297 5.02 -9.81 -11.42
C ILE A 297 6.40 -9.57 -12.06
N ALA A 298 6.62 -8.40 -12.67
CA ALA A 298 7.88 -8.07 -13.31
C ALA A 298 9.05 -8.02 -12.31
N ILE A 299 8.83 -7.42 -11.14
CA ILE A 299 9.81 -7.40 -10.05
C ILE A 299 10.09 -8.81 -9.53
N CYS A 300 9.06 -9.59 -9.23
CA CYS A 300 9.23 -10.95 -8.73
C CYS A 300 9.94 -11.85 -9.75
N ALA A 301 9.59 -11.72 -11.04
CA ALA A 301 10.26 -12.43 -12.12
C ALA A 301 11.76 -12.11 -12.18
N TYR A 302 12.13 -10.84 -12.02
CA TYR A 302 13.54 -10.44 -11.93
C TYR A 302 14.24 -11.00 -10.69
N LEU A 303 13.59 -10.97 -9.51
CA LEU A 303 14.14 -11.56 -8.29
C LEU A 303 14.39 -13.06 -8.44
N MET A 304 13.43 -13.79 -9.03
CA MET A 304 13.58 -15.22 -9.35
C MET A 304 14.73 -15.45 -10.32
N PHE A 305 14.81 -14.66 -11.40
CA PHE A 305 15.84 -14.77 -12.42
C PHE A 305 17.26 -14.50 -11.85
N SER A 306 17.42 -13.42 -11.09
CA SER A 306 18.73 -12.98 -10.59
C SER A 306 19.22 -13.82 -9.40
N ARG A 307 18.31 -14.31 -8.55
CA ARG A 307 18.67 -15.01 -7.30
C ARG A 307 18.42 -16.51 -7.31
N GLN A 308 17.79 -17.04 -8.36
CA GLN A 308 17.41 -18.45 -8.46
C GLN A 308 16.56 -18.91 -7.27
N ILE A 309 15.56 -18.09 -6.92
CA ILE A 309 14.62 -18.34 -5.82
C ILE A 309 13.22 -18.71 -6.34
N PRO A 310 12.44 -19.50 -5.58
CA PRO A 310 11.09 -19.88 -5.98
C PRO A 310 10.09 -18.70 -5.94
N PRO A 311 8.97 -18.80 -6.66
CA PRO A 311 7.92 -17.76 -6.73
C PRO A 311 7.46 -17.21 -5.37
N ALA A 312 7.20 -18.10 -4.41
CA ALA A 312 6.71 -17.71 -3.08
C ALA A 312 7.72 -16.84 -2.33
N GLN A 313 9.02 -17.14 -2.44
CA GLN A 313 10.08 -16.37 -1.79
C GLN A 313 10.26 -15.00 -2.47
N ALA A 314 10.13 -14.92 -3.80
CA ALA A 314 10.17 -13.65 -4.50
C ALA A 314 8.99 -12.73 -4.10
N LEU A 315 7.80 -13.30 -3.97
CA LEU A 315 6.62 -12.57 -3.51
C LEU A 315 6.78 -12.10 -2.05
N GLU A 316 7.35 -12.92 -1.18
CA GLU A 316 7.65 -12.54 0.20
C GLU A 316 8.61 -11.34 0.26
N ILE A 317 9.68 -11.33 -0.54
CA ILE A 317 10.61 -10.20 -0.63
C ILE A 317 9.88 -8.92 -1.10
N LEU A 318 8.98 -9.03 -2.09
CA LEU A 318 8.18 -7.90 -2.55
C LEU A 318 7.25 -7.39 -1.44
N GLN A 319 6.55 -8.28 -0.74
CA GLN A 319 5.62 -7.92 0.33
C GLN A 319 6.32 -7.36 1.58
N ASP A 320 7.57 -7.75 1.83
CA ASP A 320 8.40 -7.14 2.87
C ASP A 320 8.73 -5.67 2.57
N ARG A 321 8.70 -5.27 1.29
CA ARG A 321 8.90 -3.88 0.86
C ARG A 321 7.58 -3.14 0.64
N ILE A 322 6.57 -3.83 0.13
CA ILE A 322 5.22 -3.32 -0.15
C ILE A 322 4.20 -4.21 0.59
N PRO A 323 3.99 -4.03 1.91
CA PRO A 323 3.09 -4.87 2.71
C PRO A 323 1.62 -4.93 2.26
N LEU A 324 1.19 -4.00 1.41
CA LEU A 324 -0.16 -3.96 0.85
C LEU A 324 -0.25 -4.60 -0.55
N PHE A 325 0.84 -5.12 -1.09
CA PHE A 325 0.84 -5.78 -2.38
C PHE A 325 -0.10 -6.99 -2.36
N ASP A 326 -0.98 -7.06 -3.36
CA ASP A 326 -2.00 -8.10 -3.49
C ASP A 326 -1.35 -9.42 -3.92
N ASP A 327 -1.48 -10.45 -3.08
CA ASP A 327 -1.02 -11.82 -3.32
C ASP A 327 -2.04 -12.67 -4.08
N ASN A 328 -2.86 -12.04 -4.91
CA ASN A 328 -3.81 -12.69 -5.79
C ASN A 328 -3.21 -13.97 -6.43
N PRO A 329 -3.91 -15.11 -6.40
CA PRO A 329 -3.43 -16.38 -6.97
C PRO A 329 -2.95 -16.28 -8.43
N THR A 330 -3.45 -15.28 -9.17
CA THR A 330 -3.01 -14.97 -10.54
C THR A 330 -1.53 -14.59 -10.60
N VAL A 331 -1.01 -13.84 -9.62
CA VAL A 331 0.41 -13.44 -9.56
C VAL A 331 1.28 -14.68 -9.42
N LEU A 332 1.00 -15.50 -8.40
CA LEU A 332 1.76 -16.72 -8.15
C LEU A 332 1.72 -17.64 -9.38
N ARG A 333 0.55 -17.79 -10.02
CA ARG A 333 0.41 -18.62 -11.21
C ARG A 333 1.26 -18.14 -12.39
N HIS A 334 1.40 -16.83 -12.59
CA HIS A 334 2.28 -16.29 -13.64
C HIS A 334 3.74 -16.61 -13.35
N LEU A 335 4.17 -16.44 -12.10
CA LEU A 335 5.54 -16.70 -11.67
C LEU A 335 5.89 -18.19 -11.76
N GLU A 336 5.00 -19.08 -11.30
CA GLU A 336 5.15 -20.53 -11.47
C GLU A 336 5.28 -20.92 -12.94
N LEU A 337 4.43 -20.36 -13.82
CA LEU A 337 4.49 -20.66 -15.25
C LEU A 337 5.81 -20.16 -15.86
N PHE A 338 6.30 -19.01 -15.42
CA PHE A 338 7.59 -18.47 -15.84
C PHE A 338 8.77 -19.38 -15.44
N GLU A 339 8.78 -19.85 -14.20
CA GLU A 339 9.74 -20.82 -13.67
C GLU A 339 9.67 -22.15 -14.42
N GLN A 340 8.46 -22.70 -14.63
CA GLN A 340 8.25 -23.97 -15.34
C GLN A 340 8.67 -23.91 -16.82
N CYS A 341 8.62 -22.73 -17.43
CA CYS A 341 9.17 -22.49 -18.77
C CYS A 341 10.69 -22.24 -18.75
N GLN A 342 11.37 -22.45 -17.61
CA GLN A 342 12.80 -22.21 -17.42
C GLN A 342 13.19 -20.78 -17.85
N TYR A 343 12.38 -19.78 -17.46
CA TYR A 343 12.58 -18.37 -17.80
C TYR A 343 12.57 -18.07 -19.31
N ALA A 344 12.06 -18.99 -20.15
CA ALA A 344 11.97 -18.86 -21.60
C ALA A 344 10.56 -19.23 -22.16
N PRO A 345 9.48 -18.60 -21.67
CA PRO A 345 8.14 -18.83 -22.19
C PRO A 345 8.04 -18.41 -23.66
N SER A 346 7.23 -19.15 -24.42
CA SER A 346 6.87 -18.81 -25.81
C SER A 346 5.42 -19.21 -26.09
N GLN A 347 4.79 -18.61 -27.10
CA GLN A 347 3.44 -19.00 -27.52
C GLN A 347 3.33 -20.47 -27.93
N ARG A 348 4.44 -21.08 -28.35
CA ARG A 348 4.50 -22.49 -28.74
C ARG A 348 4.79 -23.42 -27.56
N HIS A 349 5.17 -22.88 -26.41
CA HIS A 349 5.51 -23.68 -25.24
C HIS A 349 4.28 -24.47 -24.75
N PRO A 350 4.37 -25.80 -24.54
CA PRO A 350 3.21 -26.62 -24.18
C PRO A 350 2.45 -26.11 -22.95
N LEU A 351 3.17 -25.69 -21.90
CA LEU A 351 2.56 -25.17 -20.67
C LEU A 351 1.84 -23.83 -20.89
N VAL A 352 2.38 -22.96 -21.74
CA VAL A 352 1.75 -21.66 -22.06
C VAL A 352 0.48 -21.90 -22.87
N ARG A 353 0.52 -22.81 -23.86
CA ARG A 353 -0.67 -23.20 -24.64
C ARG A 353 -1.76 -23.80 -23.75
N ALA A 354 -1.40 -24.69 -22.84
CA ALA A 354 -2.33 -25.30 -21.89
C ALA A 354 -2.95 -24.27 -20.94
N TRP A 355 -2.15 -23.31 -20.47
CA TRP A 355 -2.66 -22.22 -19.63
C TRP A 355 -3.65 -21.34 -20.39
N LEU A 356 -3.37 -21.00 -21.65
CA LEU A 356 -4.28 -20.22 -22.49
C LEU A 356 -5.59 -20.96 -22.79
N SER A 357 -5.55 -22.28 -23.04
CA SER A 357 -6.76 -23.06 -23.31
C SER A 357 -7.67 -23.26 -22.08
N ASN A 358 -7.09 -23.29 -20.89
CA ASN A 358 -7.81 -23.55 -19.64
C ASN A 358 -8.34 -22.28 -18.96
N THR A 359 -8.15 -21.12 -19.60
CA THR A 359 -8.62 -19.85 -19.05
C THR A 359 -9.83 -19.39 -19.84
N PRO A 360 -10.99 -19.13 -19.21
CA PRO A 360 -12.07 -18.45 -19.91
C PRO A 360 -11.58 -17.09 -20.42
N PRO A 361 -12.07 -16.61 -21.58
CA PRO A 361 -11.70 -15.31 -22.10
C PRO A 361 -11.94 -14.24 -21.03
N GLN A 362 -10.93 -13.41 -20.76
CA GLN A 362 -11.08 -12.28 -19.85
C GLN A 362 -12.16 -11.37 -20.43
N VAL A 363 -13.26 -11.22 -19.70
CA VAL A 363 -14.16 -10.09 -19.92
C VAL A 363 -13.35 -8.84 -19.62
N ASP A 364 -13.37 -7.90 -20.54
CA ASP A 364 -12.66 -6.63 -20.41
C ASP A 364 -13.23 -5.83 -19.23
N THR A 365 -12.64 -6.00 -18.05
CA THR A 365 -12.98 -5.26 -16.83
C THR A 365 -12.33 -3.89 -16.78
N SER A 366 -11.65 -3.44 -17.84
CA SER A 366 -11.26 -2.02 -17.96
C SER A 366 -12.49 -1.11 -17.93
N SER A 367 -13.67 -1.63 -18.31
CA SER A 367 -14.97 -0.98 -18.12
C SER A 367 -15.48 -0.93 -16.67
N TRP A 368 -14.93 -1.73 -15.75
CA TRP A 368 -15.32 -1.78 -14.34
C TRP A 368 -14.36 -1.00 -13.42
N ILE A 369 -13.08 -0.93 -13.76
CA ILE A 369 -12.09 -0.13 -13.01
C ILE A 369 -12.16 1.35 -13.43
N GLY A 370 -12.49 1.65 -14.69
CA GLY A 370 -12.87 3.01 -15.10
C GLY A 370 -14.21 3.49 -14.51
N GLY A 371 -15.11 2.56 -14.18
CA GLY A 371 -16.46 2.85 -13.65
C GLY A 371 -16.54 3.19 -12.16
N LEU A 372 -15.43 3.14 -11.42
CA LEU A 372 -15.36 3.59 -10.01
C LEU A 372 -14.61 4.92 -9.84
N LEU A 373 -13.98 5.43 -10.90
CA LEU A 373 -13.38 6.77 -10.96
C LEU A 373 -14.13 7.73 -11.90
N ASP A 374 -15.18 7.27 -12.60
CA ASP A 374 -15.93 8.10 -13.57
C ASP A 374 -17.47 8.00 -13.45
N LYS A 375 -18.01 7.85 -12.23
CA LYS A 375 -19.47 7.98 -11.98
C LYS A 375 -19.83 9.44 -11.69
N GLY A 376 -19.77 10.23 -12.75
CA GLY A 376 -20.27 11.60 -12.80
C GLY A 376 -21.06 11.89 -14.06
N ASN A 377 -21.85 10.96 -14.62
CA ASN A 377 -22.94 11.25 -15.57
C ASN A 377 -23.65 9.98 -16.07
N TRP A 378 -24.62 9.45 -15.31
CA TRP A 378 -25.68 8.61 -15.88
C TRP A 378 -26.97 8.83 -15.08
N LEU A 379 -27.77 9.82 -15.47
CA LEU A 379 -29.22 9.89 -15.27
C LEU A 379 -29.81 11.07 -16.08
N GLN A 380 -29.68 11.01 -17.41
CA GLN A 380 -30.65 11.63 -18.32
C GLN A 380 -30.69 10.79 -19.59
N THR A 381 -31.58 9.80 -19.63
CA THR A 381 -32.58 9.67 -20.71
C THR A 381 -33.43 8.42 -20.51
N ARG A 382 -34.71 8.69 -20.26
CA ARG A 382 -35.92 7.87 -20.41
C ARG A 382 -36.20 6.79 -19.37
#